data_AF-A0A8H7TSG9-F1
#
_entry.id   AF-A0A8H7TSG9-F1
#
_cell.length_a   1.000
_cell.length_b   1.000
_cell.length_c   1.000
_cell.angle_alpha   90.00
_cell.angle_beta   90.00
_cell.angle_gamma   90.00
#
_symmetry.space_group_name_H-M   'P 1'
#
loop_
_entity.id
_entity.type
_entity.pdbx_description
1 polymer ?
#
loop_
_entity_poly.entity_id
_entity_poly.type
_entity_poly.pdbx_seq_one_letter_code
_entity_poly.pdbx_strand_id
1 'polypeptide(L)'
;MASIAPRQSVCRRCLRLARPPKSCQTRNYTSPGPRERTVVESQDEKKDISQPSESPPKDPKSSSSSPSQPGAMTRRLQEATEDALLTGGRTSQKLVEDAGFSEELKEKLFNKVKEAQFRKRFSSAFAEAGISSSSSAVGEGSHHIATAAPWTGKETTHDAVLRMLDDSKKPLSPELRGKFRTPVPVDMRIKRGPAMSAASQRVASARDKASVYAGAEAKASAASGKGLTPEEREELRREFRERFQPGARAMPNSITGLAALANERIEDAIARGQFKNIPRGKGVERDARADNPFIDTTEYIMNKMIQRQDIVPPGSRSSRTSPRRRTPSAQGCATTGSATRPG
;
A
#
# COMPACT_ATOMS: atom_id res chain seq x y z
N MET A 1 9.81 -84.16 4.79
CA MET A 1 9.09 -83.40 5.84
C MET A 1 9.48 -81.94 5.69
N ALA A 2 8.74 -81.16 4.90
CA ALA A 2 7.55 -80.37 5.29
C ALA A 2 7.95 -79.26 6.30
N SER A 3 8.25 -78.04 5.84
CA SER A 3 7.34 -76.94 5.46
C SER A 3 6.52 -76.40 6.63
N ILE A 4 6.88 -75.18 7.10
CA ILE A 4 5.96 -74.20 7.68
C ILE A 4 6.44 -72.80 7.25
N ALA A 5 5.63 -72.13 6.44
CA ALA A 5 5.66 -70.69 6.17
C ALA A 5 4.66 -69.97 7.11
N PRO A 6 4.39 -68.66 6.98
CA PRO A 6 5.23 -67.46 6.98
C PRO A 6 4.71 -66.44 8.05
N ARG A 7 5.33 -65.26 8.23
CA ARG A 7 4.63 -63.94 8.34
C ARG A 7 5.58 -62.80 7.96
N GLN A 8 5.23 -62.07 6.91
CA GLN A 8 5.92 -60.86 6.47
C GLN A 8 5.63 -59.71 7.45
N SER A 9 6.65 -59.26 8.18
CA SER A 9 6.57 -58.04 8.99
C SER A 9 6.84 -56.82 8.11
N VAL A 10 5.79 -56.05 7.80
CA VAL A 10 5.93 -54.81 7.02
C VAL A 10 6.62 -53.72 7.87
N CYS A 11 7.65 -53.09 7.30
CA CYS A 11 8.45 -52.05 7.95
C CYS A 11 7.62 -50.79 8.28
N ARG A 12 7.88 -50.19 9.45
CA ARG A 12 7.29 -48.92 9.94
C ARG A 12 7.41 -47.73 8.98
N ARG A 13 8.25 -47.81 7.95
CA ARG A 13 8.43 -46.78 6.92
C ARG A 13 7.36 -46.86 5.83
N CYS A 14 6.91 -48.06 5.47
CA CYS A 14 5.85 -48.28 4.47
C CYS A 14 4.46 -47.89 5.02
N LEU A 15 4.21 -48.14 6.32
CA LEU A 15 2.96 -47.72 7.00
C LEU A 15 2.79 -46.20 7.13
N ARG A 16 3.88 -45.40 7.05
CA ARG A 16 3.79 -43.94 7.10
C ARG A 16 3.52 -43.31 5.73
N LEU A 17 3.92 -43.99 4.65
CA LEU A 17 3.67 -43.52 3.28
C LEU A 17 2.27 -43.90 2.77
N ALA A 18 1.61 -44.88 3.40
CA ALA A 18 0.27 -45.33 3.05
C ALA A 18 -0.88 -44.59 3.78
N ARG A 19 -0.59 -43.56 4.59
CA ARG A 19 -1.66 -42.78 5.24
C ARG A 19 -2.23 -41.72 4.27
N PRO A 20 -3.53 -41.75 3.95
CA PRO A 20 -4.16 -40.65 3.22
C PRO A 20 -4.14 -39.38 4.08
N PRO A 21 -3.94 -38.18 3.48
CA PRO A 21 -4.02 -36.93 4.22
C PRO A 21 -5.44 -36.76 4.77
N LYS A 22 -5.54 -36.43 6.06
CA LYS A 22 -6.81 -36.07 6.70
C LYS A 22 -7.40 -34.85 5.97
N SER A 23 -8.49 -35.07 5.27
CA SER A 23 -9.39 -34.03 4.79
C SER A 23 -10.23 -33.49 5.94
N CYS A 24 -10.83 -32.31 5.70
CA CYS A 24 -11.85 -31.60 6.49
C CYS A 24 -11.27 -30.68 7.59
N GLN A 25 -11.62 -29.38 7.69
CA GLN A 25 -12.89 -28.76 7.34
C GLN A 25 -12.71 -27.35 6.74
N THR A 26 -13.39 -27.13 5.62
CA THR A 26 -13.75 -25.83 5.07
C THR A 26 -14.72 -25.12 6.03
N ARG A 27 -14.31 -23.99 6.61
CA ARG A 27 -15.28 -23.01 7.13
C ARG A 27 -15.78 -22.20 5.94
N ASN A 28 -17.02 -22.45 5.56
CA ASN A 28 -17.77 -21.59 4.65
C ASN A 28 -18.13 -20.30 5.41
N TYR A 29 -17.49 -19.20 5.06
CA TYR A 29 -18.04 -17.86 5.32
C TYR A 29 -18.66 -17.38 4.02
N THR A 30 -19.99 -17.37 4.00
CA THR A 30 -20.81 -16.63 3.04
C THR A 30 -20.55 -15.14 3.26
N SER A 31 -19.84 -14.49 2.35
CA SER A 31 -19.80 -13.03 2.28
C SER A 31 -20.93 -12.55 1.36
N PRO A 32 -21.79 -11.61 1.78
CA PRO A 32 -22.63 -10.88 0.84
C PRO A 32 -21.73 -10.09 -0.11
N GLY A 33 -22.07 -10.13 -1.41
CA GLY A 33 -21.30 -9.45 -2.46
C GLY A 33 -21.30 -7.92 -2.33
N PRO A 34 -20.32 -7.23 -2.90
CA PRO A 34 -20.32 -5.78 -2.95
C PRO A 34 -21.41 -5.32 -3.91
N ARG A 35 -22.45 -4.68 -3.37
CA ARG A 35 -23.29 -3.77 -4.15
C ARG A 35 -22.41 -2.59 -4.56
N GLU A 36 -22.34 -2.34 -5.86
CA GLU A 36 -21.88 -1.08 -6.42
C GLU A 36 -22.66 0.06 -5.74
N ARG A 37 -21.94 0.90 -5.01
CA ARG A 37 -22.42 2.20 -4.57
C ARG A 37 -21.52 3.23 -5.20
N THR A 38 -22.03 3.84 -6.28
CA THR A 38 -21.56 5.12 -6.78
C THR A 38 -21.60 6.13 -5.63
N VAL A 39 -20.43 6.51 -5.12
CA VAL A 39 -20.30 7.68 -4.26
C VAL A 39 -20.09 8.86 -5.20
N VAL A 40 -21.18 9.58 -5.46
CA VAL A 40 -21.11 10.97 -5.91
C VAL A 40 -20.75 11.77 -4.67
N GLU A 41 -19.52 12.27 -4.64
CA GLU A 41 -19.04 13.19 -3.62
C GLU A 41 -19.61 14.58 -3.92
N SER A 42 -20.76 14.90 -3.34
CA SER A 42 -21.30 16.25 -3.27
C SER A 42 -20.82 16.90 -1.97
N GLN A 43 -19.83 17.77 -2.08
CA GLN A 43 -19.48 18.71 -1.03
C GLN A 43 -20.55 19.82 -1.02
N ASP A 44 -21.51 19.71 -0.11
CA ASP A 44 -22.41 20.80 0.26
C ASP A 44 -21.77 21.59 1.42
N GLU A 45 -21.06 22.67 1.10
CA GLU A 45 -20.80 23.71 2.07
C GLU A 45 -22.02 24.63 2.17
N LYS A 46 -22.61 24.66 3.37
CA LYS A 46 -23.56 25.67 3.82
C LYS A 46 -22.92 27.06 3.71
N LYS A 47 -23.59 27.98 3.02
CA LYS A 47 -23.45 29.42 3.32
C LYS A 47 -24.82 30.07 3.33
N ASP A 48 -25.14 30.63 4.49
CA ASP A 48 -26.42 31.22 4.83
C ASP A 48 -26.80 32.40 3.94
N ILE A 49 -28.11 32.51 3.74
CA ILE A 49 -28.85 33.57 3.08
C ILE A 49 -28.90 34.81 3.98
N SER A 50 -28.52 35.95 3.43
CA SER A 50 -29.01 37.27 3.85
C SER A 50 -29.14 38.18 2.62
N GLN A 51 -30.37 38.56 2.27
CA GLN A 51 -30.72 39.62 1.31
C GLN A 51 -30.65 41.01 1.99
N PRO A 52 -31.07 42.13 1.35
CA PRO A 52 -30.49 42.83 0.19
C PRO A 52 -30.27 44.35 0.50
N SER A 53 -29.54 45.08 -0.35
CA SER A 53 -29.71 46.55 -0.43
C SER A 53 -29.30 47.12 -1.79
N GLU A 54 -30.19 47.95 -2.34
CA GLU A 54 -30.10 48.77 -3.57
C GLU A 54 -28.80 49.60 -3.65
N SER A 55 -28.16 49.79 -4.81
CA SER A 55 -28.55 50.74 -5.88
C SER A 55 -27.51 50.73 -7.04
N PRO A 56 -27.84 51.23 -8.25
CA PRO A 56 -26.94 51.28 -9.44
C PRO A 56 -26.32 52.69 -9.63
N PRO A 57 -25.66 53.06 -10.76
CA PRO A 57 -24.86 52.31 -11.74
C PRO A 57 -23.42 52.88 -11.88
N LYS A 58 -22.54 52.22 -12.66
CA LYS A 58 -21.57 52.83 -13.61
C LYS A 58 -20.63 51.77 -14.19
N ASP A 59 -20.63 51.64 -15.52
CA ASP A 59 -19.52 51.04 -16.28
C ASP A 59 -18.26 51.93 -16.18
N PRO A 60 -17.05 51.36 -16.31
CA PRO A 60 -16.43 51.35 -17.64
C PRO A 60 -15.61 50.10 -18.00
N LYS A 61 -15.47 49.89 -19.32
CA LYS A 61 -14.62 48.95 -20.07
C LYS A 61 -13.19 48.71 -19.51
N SER A 62 -12.76 47.45 -19.48
CA SER A 62 -11.42 46.98 -19.92
C SER A 62 -11.42 45.42 -20.09
N SER A 63 -11.14 44.91 -21.29
CA SER A 63 -9.90 44.21 -21.72
C SER A 63 -9.73 42.74 -21.29
N SER A 64 -9.48 41.87 -22.28
CA SER A 64 -9.10 40.44 -22.23
C SER A 64 -10.22 39.43 -21.89
N SER A 65 -10.91 38.95 -22.93
CA SER A 65 -11.93 37.92 -22.83
C SER A 65 -11.31 36.53 -22.60
N SER A 66 -10.98 36.22 -21.35
CA SER A 66 -11.14 34.85 -20.89
C SER A 66 -12.63 34.67 -20.59
N PRO A 67 -13.31 33.65 -21.14
CA PRO A 67 -14.73 33.48 -20.85
C PRO A 67 -14.87 33.17 -19.37
N SER A 68 -15.49 34.10 -18.63
CA SER A 68 -15.95 33.87 -17.27
C SER A 68 -16.71 32.55 -17.26
N GLN A 69 -16.22 31.57 -16.49
CA GLN A 69 -16.82 30.24 -16.46
C GLN A 69 -18.28 30.40 -16.02
N PRO A 70 -19.25 29.88 -16.78
CA PRO A 70 -20.65 29.99 -16.41
C PRO A 70 -20.84 29.41 -15.00
N GLY A 71 -21.68 30.05 -14.19
CA GLY A 71 -21.97 29.58 -12.84
C GLY A 71 -22.46 28.13 -12.84
N ALA A 72 -22.28 27.40 -11.74
CA ALA A 72 -22.58 25.97 -11.65
C ALA A 72 -24.02 25.61 -12.09
N MET A 73 -25.00 26.46 -11.75
CA MET A 73 -26.39 26.28 -12.19
C MET A 73 -26.55 26.47 -13.70
N THR A 74 -25.92 27.48 -14.28
CA THR A 74 -25.93 27.74 -15.73
C THR A 74 -25.29 26.57 -16.49
N ARG A 75 -24.19 26.02 -15.98
CA ARG A 75 -23.53 24.85 -16.56
C ARG A 75 -24.45 23.62 -16.54
N ARG A 76 -25.14 23.34 -15.44
CA ARG A 76 -26.10 22.23 -15.35
C ARG A 76 -27.30 22.41 -16.29
N LEU A 77 -27.82 23.63 -16.41
CA LEU A 77 -28.90 23.94 -17.36
C LEU A 77 -28.43 23.76 -18.81
N GLN A 78 -27.19 24.15 -19.11
CA GLN A 78 -26.57 23.90 -20.40
C GLN A 78 -26.37 22.40 -20.67
N GLU A 79 -25.86 21.63 -19.71
CA GLU A 79 -25.68 20.18 -19.84
C GLU A 79 -27.05 19.49 -20.05
N ALA A 80 -28.08 19.90 -19.32
CA ALA A 80 -29.44 19.37 -19.48
C ALA A 80 -30.04 19.69 -20.86
N THR A 81 -29.77 20.86 -21.44
CA THR A 81 -30.22 21.18 -22.81
C THR A 81 -29.40 20.46 -23.87
N GLU A 82 -28.09 20.28 -23.66
CA GLU A 82 -27.23 19.46 -24.52
C GLU A 82 -27.73 18.00 -24.58
N ASP A 83 -28.08 17.41 -23.43
CA ASP A 83 -28.65 16.06 -23.34
C ASP A 83 -30.03 15.95 -23.99
N ALA A 84 -30.88 16.98 -23.85
CA ALA A 84 -32.16 17.07 -24.53
C ALA A 84 -32.02 17.22 -26.05
N LEU A 85 -30.96 17.86 -26.54
CA LEU A 85 -30.65 17.95 -27.98
C LEU A 85 -30.10 16.62 -28.53
N LEU A 86 -29.30 15.90 -27.76
CA LEU A 86 -28.79 14.58 -28.13
C LEU A 86 -29.90 13.52 -28.18
N THR A 87 -30.86 13.59 -27.26
CA THR A 87 -31.95 12.61 -27.12
C THR A 87 -33.21 13.00 -27.89
N GLY A 88 -33.54 14.31 -27.93
CA GLY A 88 -34.83 14.84 -28.40
C GLY A 88 -34.95 15.12 -29.90
N GLY A 89 -33.97 14.72 -30.71
CA GLY A 89 -34.04 14.78 -32.17
C GLY A 89 -34.26 16.19 -32.74
N ARG A 90 -35.05 16.30 -33.82
CA ARG A 90 -35.29 17.59 -34.51
C ARG A 90 -36.24 18.52 -33.77
N THR A 91 -37.11 17.99 -32.92
CA THR A 91 -38.09 18.78 -32.16
C THR A 91 -37.39 19.58 -31.07
N SER A 92 -36.39 19.02 -30.39
CA SER A 92 -35.62 19.76 -29.38
C SER A 92 -34.78 20.88 -30.01
N GLN A 93 -34.26 20.70 -31.23
CA GLN A 93 -33.53 21.75 -31.96
C GLN A 93 -34.41 22.97 -32.24
N LYS A 94 -35.65 22.75 -32.71
CA LYS A 94 -36.61 23.84 -32.97
C LYS A 94 -37.00 24.58 -31.70
N LEU A 95 -37.21 23.86 -30.59
CA LEU A 95 -37.52 24.50 -29.31
C LEU A 95 -36.38 25.39 -28.81
N VAL A 96 -35.12 25.02 -29.07
CA VAL A 96 -33.95 25.85 -28.73
C VAL A 96 -33.83 27.05 -29.68
N GLU A 97 -34.19 26.90 -30.95
CA GLU A 97 -34.30 28.02 -31.91
C GLU A 97 -35.38 29.03 -31.47
N ASP A 98 -36.51 28.54 -30.96
CA ASP A 98 -37.66 29.36 -30.56
C ASP A 98 -37.49 29.97 -29.15
N ALA A 99 -36.65 29.42 -28.29
CA ALA A 99 -36.47 29.84 -26.89
C ALA A 99 -35.71 31.18 -26.69
N GLY A 100 -35.31 31.86 -27.77
CA GLY A 100 -34.73 33.20 -27.71
C GLY A 100 -33.34 33.28 -27.07
N PHE A 101 -32.54 32.22 -27.12
CA PHE A 101 -31.13 32.27 -26.72
C PHE A 101 -30.32 33.24 -27.61
N SER A 102 -29.21 33.77 -27.11
CA SER A 102 -28.32 34.57 -27.96
C SER A 102 -27.73 33.71 -29.09
N GLU A 103 -27.60 34.29 -30.29
CA GLU A 103 -27.16 33.55 -31.48
C GLU A 103 -25.76 32.94 -31.29
N GLU A 104 -24.85 33.63 -30.61
CA GLU A 104 -23.52 33.12 -30.28
C GLU A 104 -23.56 31.86 -29.38
N LEU A 105 -24.50 31.81 -28.44
CA LEU A 105 -24.64 30.65 -27.55
C LEU A 105 -25.27 29.47 -28.28
N LYS A 106 -26.26 29.75 -29.13
CA LYS A 106 -26.89 28.76 -30.01
C LYS A 106 -25.87 28.11 -30.93
N GLU A 107 -25.02 28.90 -31.59
CA GLU A 107 -23.95 28.36 -32.44
C GLU A 107 -22.96 27.52 -31.65
N LYS A 108 -22.54 27.96 -30.45
CA LYS A 108 -21.68 27.19 -29.55
C LYS A 108 -22.32 25.85 -29.17
N LEU A 109 -23.62 25.82 -28.86
CA LEU A 109 -24.35 24.59 -28.55
C LEU A 109 -24.41 23.66 -29.76
N PHE A 110 -24.77 24.16 -30.94
CA PHE A 110 -24.78 23.36 -32.16
C PHE A 110 -23.39 22.81 -32.50
N ASN A 111 -22.33 23.59 -32.31
CA ASN A 111 -20.96 23.15 -32.52
C ASN A 111 -20.55 22.07 -31.53
N LYS A 112 -20.90 22.20 -30.24
CA LYS A 112 -20.69 21.14 -29.24
C LYS A 112 -21.47 19.87 -29.56
N VAL A 113 -22.73 19.99 -30.01
CA VAL A 113 -23.53 18.83 -30.42
C VAL A 113 -22.92 18.15 -31.64
N LYS A 114 -22.49 18.92 -32.65
CA LYS A 114 -21.77 18.40 -33.82
C LYS A 114 -20.48 17.70 -33.40
N GLU A 115 -19.71 18.29 -32.48
CA GLU A 115 -18.49 17.70 -31.95
C GLU A 115 -18.78 16.40 -31.19
N ALA A 116 -19.79 16.38 -30.32
CA ALA A 116 -20.19 15.18 -29.57
C ALA A 116 -20.68 14.07 -30.52
N GLN A 117 -21.47 14.41 -31.54
CA GLN A 117 -21.88 13.48 -32.58
C GLN A 117 -20.69 12.96 -33.40
N PHE A 118 -19.73 13.84 -33.73
CA PHE A 118 -18.50 13.47 -34.42
C PHE A 118 -17.66 12.51 -33.56
N ARG A 119 -17.42 12.84 -32.29
CA ARG A 119 -16.73 11.98 -31.33
C ARG A 119 -17.42 10.63 -31.15
N LYS A 120 -18.74 10.60 -31.12
CA LYS A 120 -19.52 9.35 -31.02
C LYS A 120 -19.39 8.50 -32.28
N ARG A 121 -19.43 9.11 -33.46
CA ARG A 121 -19.28 8.40 -34.75
C ARG A 121 -17.86 7.87 -34.95
N PHE A 122 -16.86 8.61 -34.51
CA PHE A 122 -15.44 8.31 -34.70
C PHE A 122 -14.75 7.88 -33.39
N SER A 123 -15.49 7.29 -32.45
CA SER A 123 -14.97 6.99 -31.10
C SER A 123 -13.74 6.07 -31.13
N SER A 124 -13.71 5.11 -32.05
CA SER A 124 -12.58 4.20 -32.24
C SER A 124 -11.33 4.91 -32.76
N ALA A 125 -11.48 5.83 -33.73
CA ALA A 125 -10.37 6.61 -34.27
C ALA A 125 -9.78 7.58 -33.21
N PHE A 126 -10.62 8.16 -32.36
CA PHE A 126 -10.15 8.96 -31.23
C PHE A 126 -9.44 8.12 -30.17
N ALA A 127 -9.93 6.91 -29.89
CA ALA A 127 -9.26 5.98 -28.99
C ALA A 127 -7.88 5.57 -29.53
N GLU A 128 -7.78 5.30 -30.83
CA GLU A 128 -6.52 4.97 -31.51
C GLU A 128 -5.50 6.11 -31.41
N ALA A 129 -5.91 7.33 -31.74
CA ALA A 129 -5.06 8.52 -31.63
C ALA A 129 -4.63 8.79 -30.18
N GLY A 130 -5.50 8.54 -29.21
CA GLY A 130 -5.19 8.64 -27.78
C GLY A 130 -4.14 7.62 -27.32
N ILE A 131 -4.19 6.40 -27.85
CA ILE A 131 -3.21 5.36 -27.50
C ILE A 131 -1.87 5.64 -28.19
N SER A 132 -1.88 6.01 -29.46
CA SER A 132 -0.65 6.35 -30.22
C SER A 132 0.08 7.57 -29.64
N SER A 133 -0.61 8.49 -28.98
CA SER A 133 -0.01 9.71 -28.41
C SER A 133 0.44 9.53 -26.95
N SER A 134 -0.19 8.66 -26.18
CA SER A 134 0.01 8.59 -24.73
C SER A 134 1.03 7.53 -24.26
N SER A 135 1.32 6.48 -25.03
CA SER A 135 2.48 5.61 -24.73
C SER A 135 2.78 4.58 -25.84
N SER A 136 4.08 4.34 -26.08
CA SER A 136 4.59 3.21 -26.89
C SER A 136 4.41 1.83 -26.22
N ALA A 137 3.73 1.75 -25.07
CA ALA A 137 3.77 0.61 -24.16
C ALA A 137 2.40 -0.08 -23.97
N VAL A 138 1.42 0.22 -24.83
CA VAL A 138 0.13 -0.48 -24.83
C VAL A 138 0.27 -1.73 -25.69
N GLY A 139 -0.07 -2.89 -25.13
CA GLY A 139 -0.01 -4.16 -25.86
C GLY A 139 -0.99 -4.20 -27.03
N GLU A 140 -0.67 -4.97 -28.08
CA GLU A 140 -1.49 -5.10 -29.30
C GLU A 140 -2.94 -5.48 -28.99
N GLY A 141 -3.18 -6.37 -28.00
CA GLY A 141 -4.54 -6.74 -27.60
C GLY A 141 -5.38 -5.55 -27.11
N SER A 142 -4.77 -4.62 -26.36
CA SER A 142 -5.45 -3.41 -25.90
C SER A 142 -5.70 -2.42 -27.04
N HIS A 143 -4.78 -2.36 -28.02
CA HIS A 143 -4.99 -1.60 -29.25
C HIS A 143 -6.19 -2.15 -30.04
N HIS A 144 -6.26 -3.46 -30.25
CA HIS A 144 -7.37 -4.09 -30.96
C HIS A 144 -8.73 -3.89 -30.27
N ILE A 145 -8.77 -3.94 -28.93
CA ILE A 145 -10.00 -3.69 -28.17
C ILE A 145 -10.47 -2.23 -28.31
N ALA A 146 -9.54 -1.28 -28.32
CA ALA A 146 -9.87 0.13 -28.43
C ALA A 146 -10.31 0.55 -29.84
N THR A 147 -9.75 -0.07 -30.88
CA THR A 147 -10.14 0.19 -32.27
C THR A 147 -11.37 -0.62 -32.70
N ALA A 148 -11.72 -1.67 -31.97
CA ALA A 148 -12.86 -2.53 -32.29
C ALA A 148 -14.16 -1.75 -32.41
N ALA A 149 -14.93 -2.06 -33.45
CA ALA A 149 -16.27 -1.53 -33.62
C ALA A 149 -17.20 -2.08 -32.52
N PRO A 150 -18.19 -1.29 -32.05
CA PRO A 150 -19.18 -1.78 -31.10
C PRO A 150 -19.97 -2.93 -31.71
N TRP A 151 -20.26 -3.96 -30.90
CA TRP A 151 -21.02 -5.11 -31.35
C TRP A 151 -22.46 -4.71 -31.74
N THR A 152 -22.82 -4.95 -33.01
CA THR A 152 -24.14 -4.58 -33.57
C THR A 152 -25.12 -5.76 -33.64
N GLY A 153 -24.76 -6.91 -33.04
CA GLY A 153 -25.54 -8.15 -33.12
C GLY A 153 -25.23 -9.01 -34.35
N LYS A 154 -24.55 -8.44 -35.36
CA LYS A 154 -23.99 -9.17 -36.51
C LYS A 154 -22.48 -8.95 -36.53
N GLU A 155 -21.75 -10.03 -36.81
CA GLU A 155 -20.31 -9.98 -37.01
C GLU A 155 -20.00 -9.28 -38.34
N THR A 156 -18.92 -8.51 -38.39
CA THR A 156 -18.44 -7.91 -39.65
C THR A 156 -17.83 -8.99 -40.55
N THR A 157 -17.75 -8.75 -41.85
CA THR A 157 -17.12 -9.71 -42.78
C THR A 157 -15.66 -9.94 -42.45
N HIS A 158 -14.94 -8.88 -42.05
CA HIS A 158 -13.55 -8.94 -41.62
C HIS A 158 -13.38 -9.86 -40.40
N ASP A 159 -14.18 -9.66 -39.36
CA ASP A 159 -14.07 -10.44 -38.12
C ASP A 159 -14.47 -11.90 -38.36
N ALA A 160 -15.50 -12.13 -39.19
CA ALA A 160 -15.91 -13.48 -39.56
C ALA A 160 -14.81 -14.24 -40.31
N VAL A 161 -14.09 -13.55 -41.21
CA VAL A 161 -12.93 -14.13 -41.91
C VAL A 161 -11.77 -14.36 -40.93
N LEU A 162 -11.49 -13.44 -40.01
CA LEU A 162 -10.47 -13.65 -38.98
C LEU A 162 -10.79 -14.87 -38.12
N ARG A 163 -12.04 -15.03 -37.68
CA ARG A 163 -12.48 -16.20 -36.94
C ARG A 163 -12.34 -17.48 -37.77
N MET A 164 -12.69 -17.46 -39.05
CA MET A 164 -12.46 -18.61 -39.94
C MET A 164 -10.98 -18.95 -40.09
N LEU A 165 -10.10 -17.94 -40.17
CA LEU A 165 -8.66 -18.14 -40.25
C LEU A 165 -8.09 -18.69 -38.93
N ASP A 166 -8.59 -18.24 -37.79
CA ASP A 166 -8.19 -18.75 -36.48
C ASP A 166 -8.75 -20.17 -36.24
N ASP A 167 -10.00 -20.44 -36.61
CA ASP A 167 -10.63 -21.75 -36.54
C ASP A 167 -9.97 -22.77 -37.49
N SER A 168 -9.43 -22.31 -38.62
CA SER A 168 -8.67 -23.17 -39.56
C SER A 168 -7.38 -23.71 -38.92
N LYS A 169 -6.82 -22.98 -37.96
CA LYS A 169 -5.63 -23.39 -37.22
C LYS A 169 -6.06 -24.24 -36.04
N LYS A 170 -5.93 -25.56 -36.20
CA LYS A 170 -6.17 -26.48 -35.09
C LYS A 170 -5.25 -26.11 -33.91
N PRO A 171 -5.80 -25.79 -32.73
CA PRO A 171 -4.95 -25.37 -31.63
C PRO A 171 -4.06 -26.54 -31.22
N LEU A 172 -2.84 -26.22 -30.76
CA LEU A 172 -1.91 -27.23 -30.27
C LEU A 172 -2.60 -28.15 -29.25
N SER A 173 -2.24 -29.44 -29.30
CA SER A 173 -2.76 -30.43 -28.36
C SER A 173 -2.54 -29.95 -26.92
N PRO A 174 -3.41 -30.33 -25.96
CA PRO A 174 -3.30 -29.86 -24.58
C PRO A 174 -1.93 -30.07 -23.93
N GLU A 175 -1.17 -31.06 -24.40
CA GLU A 175 0.18 -31.38 -23.93
C GLU A 175 1.26 -30.41 -24.47
N LEU A 176 1.11 -29.94 -25.72
CA LEU A 176 1.99 -28.97 -26.37
C LEU A 176 1.56 -27.52 -26.13
N ARG A 177 0.31 -27.31 -25.71
CA ARG A 177 -0.17 -26.01 -25.26
C ARG A 177 0.57 -25.67 -23.98
N GLY A 178 1.44 -24.66 -24.04
CA GLY A 178 2.13 -24.16 -22.86
C GLY A 178 1.13 -23.97 -21.74
N LYS A 179 1.41 -24.54 -20.55
CA LYS A 179 0.54 -24.41 -19.39
C LYS A 179 0.30 -22.93 -19.18
N PHE A 180 -0.97 -22.49 -19.25
CA PHE A 180 -1.34 -21.10 -18.97
C PHE A 180 -0.75 -20.77 -17.59
N ARG A 181 0.33 -20.00 -17.58
CA ARG A 181 0.88 -19.47 -16.35
C ARG A 181 -0.10 -18.39 -15.96
N THR A 182 -1.13 -18.76 -15.19
CA THR A 182 -1.78 -17.78 -14.32
C THR A 182 -0.64 -17.02 -13.68
N PRO A 183 -0.55 -15.69 -13.84
CA PRO A 183 0.45 -14.92 -13.12
C PRO A 183 0.19 -15.26 -11.66
N VAL A 184 1.08 -16.08 -11.11
CA VAL A 184 1.01 -16.47 -9.70
C VAL A 184 0.97 -15.13 -8.99
N PRO A 185 0.00 -14.87 -8.10
CA PRO A 185 -0.01 -13.65 -7.31
C PRO A 185 1.41 -13.44 -6.82
N VAL A 186 2.03 -12.35 -7.28
CA VAL A 186 3.45 -12.13 -7.02
C VAL A 186 3.55 -12.01 -5.52
N ASP A 187 4.07 -13.07 -4.88
CA ASP A 187 4.36 -13.05 -3.46
C ASP A 187 5.42 -11.96 -3.26
N MET A 188 4.98 -10.73 -2.98
CA MET A 188 5.85 -9.59 -2.68
C MET A 188 6.61 -9.79 -1.36
N ARG A 189 6.35 -10.89 -0.66
CA ARG A 189 7.12 -11.30 0.50
C ARG A 189 8.54 -11.65 0.05
N ILE A 190 9.52 -10.93 0.56
CA ILE A 190 10.95 -11.12 0.30
C ILE A 190 11.30 -12.59 0.54
N LYS A 191 11.42 -13.37 -0.54
CA LYS A 191 11.89 -14.76 -0.48
C LYS A 191 13.40 -14.71 -0.46
N ARG A 192 14.00 -15.33 0.57
CA ARG A 192 15.44 -15.57 0.59
C ARG A 192 15.76 -16.43 -0.63
N GLY A 193 16.60 -15.91 -1.52
CA GLY A 193 17.05 -16.65 -2.70
C GLY A 193 17.68 -17.99 -2.30
N PRO A 194 17.82 -18.93 -3.25
CA PRO A 194 18.44 -20.23 -2.98
C PRO A 194 19.78 -20.02 -2.27
N ALA A 195 19.96 -20.72 -1.14
CA ALA A 195 21.17 -20.62 -0.35
C ALA A 195 22.36 -21.07 -1.22
N MET A 196 23.22 -20.11 -1.56
CA MET A 196 24.50 -20.38 -2.22
C MET A 196 25.29 -21.39 -1.40
N SER A 197 26.02 -22.29 -2.06
CA SER A 197 26.91 -23.20 -1.33
C SER A 197 28.01 -22.39 -0.64
N ALA A 198 28.52 -22.90 0.48
CA ALA A 198 29.56 -22.20 1.23
C ALA A 198 30.80 -21.90 0.35
N ALA A 199 31.09 -22.76 -0.62
CA ALA A 199 32.15 -22.53 -1.60
C ALA A 199 31.80 -21.39 -2.58
N SER A 200 30.59 -21.38 -3.15
CA SER A 200 30.21 -20.33 -4.09
C SER A 200 30.11 -18.96 -3.42
N GLN A 201 29.65 -18.90 -2.17
CA GLN A 201 29.61 -17.66 -1.40
C GLN A 201 31.02 -17.12 -1.09
N ARG A 202 31.98 -18.00 -0.78
CA ARG A 202 33.39 -17.60 -0.60
C ARG A 202 33.95 -17.02 -1.88
N VAL A 203 33.75 -17.70 -3.01
CA VAL A 203 34.25 -17.24 -4.32
C VAL A 203 33.61 -15.90 -4.72
N ALA A 204 32.30 -15.72 -4.55
CA ALA A 204 31.61 -14.46 -4.81
C ALA A 204 32.18 -13.33 -3.93
N SER A 205 32.29 -13.58 -2.62
CA SER A 205 32.85 -12.59 -1.68
C SER A 205 34.31 -12.25 -1.96
N ALA A 206 35.11 -13.21 -2.46
CA ALA A 206 36.49 -12.96 -2.85
C ALA A 206 36.56 -12.11 -4.12
N ARG A 207 35.67 -12.36 -5.09
CA ARG A 207 35.52 -11.56 -6.32
C ARG A 207 35.11 -10.12 -6.00
N ASP A 208 34.13 -9.94 -5.12
CA ASP A 208 33.64 -8.62 -4.72
C ASP A 208 34.71 -7.85 -3.93
N LYS A 209 35.48 -8.52 -3.08
CA LYS A 209 36.62 -7.89 -2.39
C LYS A 209 37.72 -7.52 -3.38
N ALA A 210 38.05 -8.41 -4.32
CA ALA A 210 39.06 -8.13 -5.34
C ALA A 210 38.66 -6.96 -6.24
N SER A 211 37.38 -6.83 -6.62
CA SER A 211 36.88 -5.70 -7.41
C SER A 211 36.91 -4.39 -6.62
N VAL A 212 36.63 -4.43 -5.32
CA VAL A 212 36.78 -3.26 -4.44
C VAL A 212 38.24 -2.85 -4.30
N TYR A 213 39.17 -3.78 -4.12
CA TYR A 213 40.61 -3.46 -4.06
C TYR A 213 41.14 -2.93 -5.40
N ALA A 214 40.83 -3.59 -6.51
CA ALA A 214 41.24 -3.12 -7.84
C ALA A 214 40.62 -1.75 -8.17
N GLY A 215 39.36 -1.52 -7.79
CA GLY A 215 38.69 -0.23 -7.96
C GLY A 215 39.23 0.86 -7.03
N ALA A 216 39.63 0.50 -5.81
CA ALA A 216 40.26 1.41 -4.86
C ALA A 216 41.69 1.74 -5.26
N GLU A 217 42.45 0.78 -5.80
CA GLU A 217 43.78 0.99 -6.35
C GLU A 217 43.73 1.86 -7.61
N ALA A 218 42.79 1.59 -8.53
CA ALA A 218 42.57 2.41 -9.72
C ALA A 218 42.12 3.84 -9.36
N LYS A 219 41.26 4.00 -8.35
CA LYS A 219 40.84 5.33 -7.85
C LYS A 219 41.96 6.03 -7.06
N ALA A 220 42.73 5.29 -6.28
CA ALA A 220 43.88 5.83 -5.54
C ALA A 220 44.97 6.29 -6.52
N SER A 221 45.28 5.50 -7.55
CA SER A 221 46.24 5.88 -8.60
C SER A 221 45.76 7.03 -9.49
N ALA A 222 44.44 7.19 -9.67
CA ALA A 222 43.85 8.30 -10.43
C ALA A 222 43.75 9.60 -9.62
N ALA A 223 43.53 9.53 -8.30
CA ALA A 223 43.38 10.69 -7.43
C ALA A 223 44.71 11.20 -6.85
N SER A 224 45.70 10.33 -6.69
CA SER A 224 47.03 10.66 -6.20
C SER A 224 48.02 9.70 -6.87
N GLY A 225 48.80 10.15 -7.85
CA GLY A 225 49.61 9.30 -8.75
C GLY A 225 50.69 8.40 -8.11
N LYS A 226 50.68 8.21 -6.79
CA LYS A 226 51.51 7.30 -6.02
C LYS A 226 50.65 6.71 -4.90
N GLY A 227 50.67 5.39 -4.72
CA GLY A 227 50.02 4.73 -3.59
C GLY A 227 50.48 5.32 -2.25
N LEU A 228 49.61 5.26 -1.24
CA LEU A 228 49.81 5.79 0.12
C LEU A 228 51.26 5.69 0.59
N THR A 229 51.81 6.80 1.09
CA THR A 229 53.19 6.83 1.59
C THR A 229 53.34 5.89 2.80
N PRO A 230 54.54 5.36 3.08
CA PRO A 230 54.74 4.42 4.20
C PRO A 230 54.35 5.04 5.55
N GLU A 231 54.51 6.35 5.70
CA GLU A 231 54.16 7.11 6.91
C GLU A 231 52.64 7.21 7.10
N GLU A 232 51.90 7.60 6.06
CA GLU A 232 50.42 7.60 6.07
C GLU A 232 49.85 6.20 6.39
N ARG A 233 50.52 5.14 5.91
CA ARG A 233 50.11 3.75 6.18
C ARG A 233 50.29 3.37 7.65
N GLU A 234 51.28 3.93 8.34
CA GLU A 234 51.52 3.70 9.76
C GLU A 234 50.58 4.51 10.64
N GLU A 235 50.27 5.73 10.25
CA GLU A 235 49.24 6.57 10.90
C GLU A 235 47.86 5.93 10.79
N LEU A 236 47.49 5.45 9.59
CA LEU A 236 46.26 4.69 9.42
C LEU A 236 46.24 3.44 10.30
N ARG A 237 47.34 2.68 10.38
CA ARG A 237 47.43 1.51 11.28
C ARG A 237 47.26 1.89 12.74
N ARG A 238 47.76 3.05 13.15
CA ARG A 238 47.63 3.58 14.51
C ARG A 238 46.19 4.00 14.80
N GLU A 239 45.56 4.76 13.91
CA GLU A 239 44.15 5.15 14.03
C GLU A 239 43.23 3.93 14.05
N PHE A 240 43.49 2.93 13.20
CA PHE A 240 42.76 1.66 13.24
C PHE A 240 42.95 0.95 14.58
N ARG A 241 44.18 0.91 15.11
CA ARG A 241 44.46 0.29 16.42
C ARG A 241 43.73 1.02 17.55
N GLU A 242 43.75 2.35 17.57
CA GLU A 242 43.06 3.19 18.56
C GLU A 242 41.53 3.02 18.48
N ARG A 243 40.99 2.95 17.27
CA ARG A 243 39.56 2.78 17.00
C ARG A 243 39.04 1.36 17.25
N PHE A 244 39.92 0.37 17.41
CA PHE A 244 39.60 -1.02 17.78
C PHE A 244 40.06 -1.38 19.20
N GLN A 245 40.46 -0.40 20.02
CA GLN A 245 40.66 -0.65 21.44
C GLN A 245 39.31 -1.05 22.09
N PRO A 246 39.30 -2.04 23.00
CA PRO A 246 38.08 -2.62 23.57
C PRO A 246 37.19 -1.69 24.42
N GLY A 247 37.44 -0.37 24.44
CA GLY A 247 36.59 0.65 25.07
C GLY A 247 36.19 1.84 24.19
N ALA A 248 36.77 1.99 22.99
CA ALA A 248 36.56 3.20 22.17
C ALA A 248 35.28 3.15 21.30
N ARG A 249 34.68 1.97 21.11
CA ARG A 249 33.40 1.80 20.41
C ARG A 249 32.35 1.23 21.36
N ALA A 250 31.74 2.10 22.15
CA ALA A 250 30.67 1.74 23.09
C ALA A 250 29.38 1.21 22.41
N MET A 251 29.26 1.31 21.08
CA MET A 251 28.11 0.81 20.33
C MET A 251 28.52 -0.35 19.43
N PRO A 252 28.01 -1.58 19.65
CA PRO A 252 28.31 -2.72 18.82
C PRO A 252 27.57 -2.63 17.48
N ASN A 253 28.34 -2.71 16.38
CA ASN A 253 27.82 -2.65 15.02
C ASN A 253 27.31 -4.01 14.48
N SER A 254 27.35 -5.07 15.30
CA SER A 254 26.90 -6.41 14.94
C SER A 254 25.77 -6.89 15.86
N ILE A 255 24.88 -7.73 15.33
CA ILE A 255 23.78 -8.34 16.09
C ILE A 255 24.32 -9.14 17.29
N THR A 256 25.48 -9.80 17.10
CA THR A 256 26.17 -10.54 18.17
C THR A 256 26.74 -9.61 19.24
N GLY A 257 27.26 -8.45 18.86
CA GLY A 257 27.76 -7.46 19.82
C GLY A 257 26.61 -6.78 20.59
N LEU A 258 25.47 -6.51 19.94
CA LEU A 258 24.27 -6.01 20.63
C LEU A 258 23.76 -7.01 21.66
N ALA A 259 23.80 -8.31 21.35
CA ALA A 259 23.45 -9.37 22.30
C ALA A 259 24.41 -9.42 23.51
N ALA A 260 25.72 -9.26 23.29
CA ALA A 260 26.70 -9.23 24.37
C ALA A 260 26.48 -8.02 25.31
N LEU A 261 26.26 -6.82 24.74
CA LEU A 261 25.94 -5.62 25.51
C LEU A 261 24.61 -5.77 26.27
N ALA A 262 23.61 -6.38 25.64
CA ALA A 262 22.34 -6.66 26.30
C ALA A 262 22.52 -7.60 27.50
N ASN A 263 23.33 -8.65 27.37
CA ASN A 263 23.62 -9.58 28.48
C ASN A 263 24.33 -8.87 29.63
N GLU A 264 25.34 -8.05 29.35
CA GLU A 264 26.02 -7.23 30.36
C GLU A 264 25.02 -6.36 31.11
N ARG A 265 24.16 -5.61 30.40
CA ARG A 265 23.11 -4.78 31.02
C ARG A 265 22.09 -5.58 31.82
N ILE A 266 21.78 -6.81 31.40
CA ILE A 266 20.88 -7.71 32.12
C ILE A 266 21.53 -8.13 33.45
N GLU A 267 22.80 -8.57 33.43
CA GLU A 267 23.55 -8.93 34.63
C GLU A 267 23.65 -7.77 35.61
N ASP A 268 23.93 -6.58 35.08
CA ASP A 268 23.99 -5.33 35.82
C ASP A 268 22.65 -4.96 36.50
N ALA A 269 21.53 -5.17 35.81
CA ALA A 269 20.19 -4.95 36.36
C ALA A 269 19.78 -6.06 37.34
N ILE A 270 20.28 -7.30 37.18
CA ILE A 270 20.13 -8.39 38.15
C ILE A 270 20.89 -8.05 39.43
N ALA A 271 22.13 -7.57 39.32
CA ALA A 271 22.96 -7.13 40.44
C ALA A 271 22.29 -5.98 41.22
N ARG A 272 21.68 -5.03 40.51
CA ARG A 272 20.86 -3.96 41.11
C ARG A 272 19.51 -4.44 41.68
N GLY A 273 19.16 -5.71 41.51
CA GLY A 273 17.91 -6.29 42.01
C GLY A 273 16.65 -5.81 41.28
N GLN A 274 16.78 -5.16 40.12
CA GLN A 274 15.63 -4.60 39.37
C GLN A 274 14.65 -5.68 38.92
N PHE A 275 15.13 -6.91 38.67
CA PHE A 275 14.30 -8.05 38.28
C PHE A 275 13.48 -8.68 39.41
N LYS A 276 13.69 -8.28 40.67
CA LYS A 276 12.98 -8.83 41.85
C LYS A 276 11.56 -8.27 42.01
N ASN A 277 11.31 -7.03 41.59
CA ASN A 277 10.03 -6.33 41.79
C ASN A 277 9.13 -6.28 40.54
N ILE A 278 9.43 -7.10 39.52
CA ILE A 278 8.62 -7.16 38.30
C ILE A 278 7.44 -8.11 38.56
N PRO A 279 6.18 -7.68 38.39
CA PRO A 279 5.04 -8.59 38.53
C PRO A 279 5.14 -9.68 37.44
N ARG A 280 5.13 -10.96 37.84
CA ARG A 280 5.22 -12.12 36.95
C ARG A 280 3.88 -12.87 36.95
N GLY A 281 3.48 -13.41 35.80
CA GLY A 281 2.31 -14.30 35.68
C GLY A 281 1.02 -13.66 35.14
N LYS A 282 -0.10 -14.39 35.24
CA LYS A 282 -1.43 -13.92 34.83
C LYS A 282 -1.94 -12.91 35.87
N GLY A 283 -2.13 -11.66 35.45
CA GLY A 283 -2.49 -10.55 36.33
C GLY A 283 -1.63 -9.29 36.12
N VAL A 284 -0.57 -9.38 35.31
CA VAL A 284 0.08 -8.18 34.77
C VAL A 284 -0.91 -7.50 33.84
N GLU A 285 -1.30 -6.27 34.18
CA GLU A 285 -2.15 -5.45 33.33
C GLU A 285 -1.44 -5.23 32.00
N ARG A 286 -1.88 -5.98 30.97
CA ARG A 286 -1.59 -5.60 29.60
C ARG A 286 -2.41 -4.35 29.32
N ASP A 287 -1.74 -3.32 28.79
CA ASP A 287 -2.41 -2.14 28.30
C ASP A 287 -3.46 -2.59 27.27
N ALA A 288 -4.76 -2.49 27.60
CA ALA A 288 -5.85 -2.95 26.74
C ALA A 288 -5.89 -2.24 25.37
N ARG A 289 -5.16 -1.14 25.22
CA ARG A 289 -5.00 -0.38 23.97
C ARG A 289 -3.91 -0.97 23.06
N ALA A 290 -2.97 -1.75 23.60
CA ALA A 290 -1.93 -2.41 22.82
C ALA A 290 -2.50 -3.53 21.92
N ASP A 291 -3.57 -4.18 22.38
CA ASP A 291 -4.25 -5.27 21.66
C ASP A 291 -5.38 -4.76 20.74
N ASN A 292 -5.56 -3.43 20.64
CA ASN A 292 -6.59 -2.83 19.79
C ASN A 292 -6.13 -2.80 18.31
N PRO A 293 -6.83 -3.48 17.38
CA PRO A 293 -6.46 -3.51 15.96
C PRO A 293 -6.63 -2.16 15.23
N PHE A 294 -7.30 -1.18 15.86
CA PHE A 294 -7.57 0.14 15.26
C PHE A 294 -6.58 1.23 15.68
N ILE A 295 -5.60 0.91 16.53
CA ILE A 295 -4.54 1.84 16.88
C ILE A 295 -3.28 1.37 16.15
N ASP A 296 -2.64 2.29 15.43
CA ASP A 296 -1.40 1.97 14.75
C ASP A 296 -0.33 1.60 15.77
N THR A 297 0.14 0.35 15.68
CA THR A 297 1.15 -0.21 16.60
C THR A 297 2.41 0.65 16.65
N THR A 298 2.78 1.28 15.53
CA THR A 298 3.90 2.22 15.43
C THR A 298 3.69 3.46 16.28
N GLU A 299 2.55 4.15 16.14
CA GLU A 299 2.23 5.37 16.89
C GLU A 299 2.09 5.07 18.38
N TYR A 300 1.43 3.97 18.71
CA TYR A 300 1.26 3.54 20.09
C TYR A 300 2.60 3.22 20.76
N ILE A 301 3.48 2.46 20.10
CA ILE A 301 4.82 2.15 20.62
C ILE A 301 5.65 3.42 20.75
N MET A 302 5.61 4.30 19.74
CA MET A 302 6.37 5.56 19.72
C MET A 302 5.95 6.48 20.87
N ASN A 303 4.64 6.70 21.05
CA ASN A 303 4.12 7.53 22.13
C ASN A 303 4.46 6.94 23.51
N LYS A 304 4.43 5.61 23.66
CA LYS A 304 4.83 4.97 24.92
C LYS A 304 6.33 5.10 25.19
N MET A 305 7.15 5.09 24.14
CA MET A 305 8.60 5.25 24.26
C MET A 305 8.95 6.69 24.67
N ILE A 306 8.31 7.68 24.05
CA ILE A 306 8.45 9.11 24.40
C ILE A 306 8.07 9.33 25.87
N GLN A 307 6.95 8.76 26.32
CA GLN A 307 6.49 8.85 27.72
C GLN A 307 7.41 8.14 28.72
N ARG A 308 8.16 7.11 28.31
CA ARG A 308 9.07 6.37 29.20
C ARG A 308 10.48 6.96 29.25
N GLN A 309 10.88 7.64 28.20
CA GLN A 309 12.21 8.23 28.07
C GLN A 309 12.22 9.72 28.48
N ASP A 310 11.07 10.30 28.87
CA ASP A 310 10.89 11.70 29.23
C ASP A 310 11.50 12.68 28.20
N ILE A 311 11.51 12.28 26.92
CA ILE A 311 11.98 13.12 25.81
C ILE A 311 10.82 14.01 25.38
N VAL A 312 10.46 14.90 26.28
CA VAL A 312 9.55 15.99 25.98
C VAL A 312 10.33 17.01 25.17
N PRO A 313 9.83 17.43 23.98
CA PRO A 313 10.47 18.50 23.23
C PRO A 313 10.66 19.73 24.13
N PRO A 314 11.83 20.40 24.09
CA PRO A 314 12.26 21.39 25.09
C PRO A 314 11.40 22.66 25.24
N GLY A 315 10.23 22.75 24.60
CA GLY A 315 9.30 23.87 24.65
C GLY A 315 8.00 23.67 25.46
N SER A 316 7.60 22.45 25.85
CA SER A 316 6.31 22.27 26.56
C SER A 316 6.44 22.48 28.08
N ARG A 317 6.71 23.72 28.49
CA ARG A 317 6.51 24.20 29.86
C ARG A 317 5.09 24.77 29.95
N SER A 318 4.33 24.34 30.97
CA SER A 318 3.12 24.97 31.54
C SER A 318 1.79 24.21 31.39
N SER A 319 1.06 24.20 32.51
CA SER A 319 -0.36 23.84 32.71
C SER A 319 -0.72 22.35 32.86
N ARG A 320 -0.40 21.77 34.02
CA ARG A 320 -1.31 20.87 34.75
C ARG A 320 -0.79 20.65 36.16
N THR A 321 -1.03 21.65 37.01
CA THR A 321 -1.11 21.47 38.45
C THR A 321 -2.18 20.42 38.71
N SER A 322 -1.78 19.20 39.12
CA SER A 322 -2.75 18.18 39.54
C SER A 322 -3.41 18.61 40.85
N PRO A 323 -4.75 18.59 40.98
CA PRO A 323 -5.37 18.78 42.26
C PRO A 323 -5.09 17.53 43.12
N ARG A 324 -4.44 17.74 44.27
CA ARG A 324 -4.34 16.75 45.35
C ARG A 324 -5.75 16.18 45.61
N ARG A 325 -5.98 14.91 45.27
CA ARG A 325 -7.11 14.15 45.82
C ARG A 325 -6.86 14.00 47.32
N ARG A 326 -7.63 14.72 48.12
CA ARG A 326 -7.82 14.42 49.54
C ARG A 326 -8.53 13.06 49.62
N THR A 327 -7.88 12.07 50.21
CA THR A 327 -8.52 10.83 50.65
C THR A 327 -9.37 11.12 51.89
N PRO A 328 -10.65 10.73 51.97
CA PRO A 328 -11.34 10.63 53.25
C PRO A 328 -10.86 9.35 53.96
N SER A 329 -10.33 9.52 55.17
CA SER A 329 -10.04 8.43 56.11
C SER A 329 -11.35 7.81 56.60
N ALA A 330 -11.62 6.57 56.22
CA ALA A 330 -12.73 5.81 56.77
C ALA A 330 -12.32 4.34 56.90
N GLN A 331 -11.66 3.98 58.01
CA GLN A 331 -11.71 2.65 58.60
C GLN A 331 -11.49 2.76 60.11
N GLY A 332 -12.48 2.34 60.89
CA GLY A 332 -12.44 2.27 62.33
C GLY A 332 -13.69 1.61 62.87
N CYS A 333 -13.71 0.27 62.85
CA CYS A 333 -14.18 -0.63 63.92
C CYS A 333 -14.86 -1.88 63.37
N ALA A 334 -14.24 -3.00 63.72
CA ALA A 334 -14.62 -4.37 63.42
C ALA A 334 -15.95 -4.75 64.07
N THR A 335 -16.75 -5.52 63.33
CA THR A 335 -17.85 -6.33 63.86
C THR A 335 -17.56 -7.78 63.49
N THR A 336 -17.18 -8.59 64.47
CA THR A 336 -17.43 -10.03 64.44
C THR A 336 -17.96 -10.43 65.80
N GLY A 337 -19.29 -10.59 65.86
CA GLY A 337 -19.95 -11.35 66.90
C GLY A 337 -19.86 -12.84 66.58
N SER A 338 -19.63 -13.64 67.61
CA SER A 338 -19.99 -15.06 67.61
C SER A 338 -20.48 -15.41 69.02
N ALA A 339 -21.72 -15.85 69.07
CA ALA A 339 -22.49 -16.15 70.26
C ALA A 339 -22.14 -17.52 70.85
N THR A 340 -22.20 -17.67 72.17
CA THR A 340 -22.47 -18.95 72.83
C THR A 340 -23.09 -18.74 74.22
N ARG A 341 -24.38 -19.08 74.32
CA ARG A 341 -25.19 -19.45 75.50
C ARG A 341 -26.27 -20.42 74.94
N PRO A 342 -26.86 -21.37 75.70
CA PRO A 342 -27.18 -21.31 77.13
C PRO A 342 -26.87 -22.59 77.94
N GLY A 343 -27.06 -22.51 79.26
CA GLY A 343 -26.92 -23.58 80.24
C GLY A 343 -26.45 -23.01 81.56
#